data_AF-A0A6I8M220-F1
#
_entry.id   AF-A0A6I8M220-F1
#
_cell.length_a   1.000
_cell.length_b   1.000
_cell.length_c   1.000
_cell.angle_alpha   90.00
_cell.angle_beta   90.00
_cell.angle_gamma   90.00
#
_symmetry.space_group_name_H-M   'P 1'
#
loop_
_entity.id
_entity.type
_entity.pdbx_description
1 polymer ?
#
loop_
_entity_poly.entity_id
_entity_poly.type
_entity_poly.pdbx_seq_one_letter_code
_entity_poly.pdbx_strand_id
1 'polypeptide(L)'
;MRLENTTSWRAGWSSENEIDVALYIRDALALSVSEGQVLPPVEPQVPVHVPAGIDRAAVQAQWADWWVDLLAFLRNREDPDPRSPRSRYGRPALAQGSAMRQALDIFGPAAARHFANARGPALRGAGEPSGGTPWAPGFYRRQIVAGERLGQLVREAEVRLGRRAYPFRLNVIEISVAGSIWLRTADDQLLVSSRLAEDGPGLEAVLRGVIDELV
;
A
#
# COMPACT_ATOMS: atom_id res chain seq x y z
N MET A 1 -27.75 -11.84 -11.06
CA MET A 1 -28.08 -11.32 -9.72
C MET A 1 -27.21 -10.08 -9.49
N ARG A 2 -27.78 -8.88 -9.68
CA ARG A 2 -27.10 -7.57 -9.58
C ARG A 2 -27.31 -7.05 -8.16
N LEU A 3 -26.24 -6.85 -7.40
CA LEU A 3 -26.30 -6.14 -6.11
C LEU A 3 -26.31 -4.64 -6.38
N GLU A 4 -27.29 -3.97 -5.77
CA GLU A 4 -27.59 -2.56 -5.99
C GLU A 4 -26.50 -1.64 -5.43
N ASN A 5 -26.22 -0.62 -6.22
CA ASN A 5 -25.13 0.33 -6.15
C ASN A 5 -25.57 1.54 -5.28
N THR A 6 -25.57 1.44 -3.94
CA THR A 6 -26.18 2.49 -3.07
C THR A 6 -25.38 2.92 -1.83
N THR A 7 -24.10 2.59 -1.72
CA THR A 7 -23.22 3.26 -0.74
C THR A 7 -22.60 4.51 -1.37
N SER A 8 -22.82 5.67 -0.74
CA SER A 8 -22.21 6.95 -1.13
C SER A 8 -20.69 6.94 -0.99
N TRP A 9 -20.16 6.01 -0.20
CA TRP A 9 -18.75 5.86 0.10
C TRP A 9 -18.15 4.59 -0.51
N ARG A 10 -16.83 4.61 -0.73
CA ARG A 10 -16.05 3.43 -1.15
C ARG A 10 -14.79 3.32 -0.31
N ALA A 11 -14.50 2.11 0.17
CA ALA A 11 -13.26 1.81 0.84
C ALA A 11 -12.54 0.68 0.08
N GLY A 12 -11.28 0.91 -0.26
CA GLY A 12 -10.38 -0.06 -0.88
C GLY A 12 -9.33 -0.51 0.13
N TRP A 13 -8.96 -1.78 0.07
CA TRP A 13 -7.79 -2.31 0.75
C TRP A 13 -6.91 -3.00 -0.30
N SER A 14 -5.63 -2.68 -0.35
CA SER A 14 -4.71 -3.29 -1.32
C SER A 14 -3.30 -3.46 -0.75
N SER A 15 -2.47 -4.20 -1.49
CA SER A 15 -1.03 -4.23 -1.34
C SER A 15 -0.42 -3.89 -2.71
N GLU A 16 0.46 -2.89 -2.77
CA GLU A 16 0.97 -2.37 -4.04
C GLU A 16 2.44 -2.79 -4.25
N ASN A 17 2.70 -3.50 -5.34
CA ASN A 17 4.06 -3.96 -5.66
C ASN A 17 5.03 -2.79 -5.85
N GLU A 18 4.57 -1.67 -6.39
CA GLU A 18 5.40 -0.48 -6.55
C GLU A 18 5.86 0.08 -5.19
N ILE A 19 5.00 0.02 -4.17
CA ILE A 19 5.34 0.46 -2.81
C ILE A 19 6.39 -0.48 -2.21
N ASP A 20 6.20 -1.79 -2.37
CA ASP A 20 7.18 -2.79 -1.92
C ASP A 20 8.55 -2.58 -2.54
N VAL A 21 8.61 -2.37 -3.86
CA VAL A 21 9.87 -2.12 -4.57
C VAL A 21 10.52 -0.82 -4.08
N ALA A 22 9.74 0.24 -3.87
CA ALA A 22 10.26 1.50 -3.37
C ALA A 22 10.90 1.36 -1.99
N LEU A 23 10.23 0.67 -1.07
CA LEU A 23 10.73 0.42 0.28
C LEU A 23 11.93 -0.54 0.28
N TYR A 24 11.92 -1.55 -0.60
CA TYR A 24 13.07 -2.44 -0.79
C TYR A 24 14.31 -1.67 -1.23
N ILE A 25 14.18 -0.80 -2.24
CA ILE A 25 15.30 0.02 -2.75
C ILE A 25 15.85 0.94 -1.65
N ARG A 26 14.94 1.57 -0.89
CA ARG A 26 15.32 2.44 0.23
C ARG A 26 16.21 1.70 1.23
N ASP A 27 15.84 0.49 1.61
CA ASP A 27 16.55 -0.27 2.64
C ASP A 27 17.80 -0.97 2.08
N ALA A 28 17.70 -1.57 0.89
CA ALA A 28 18.83 -2.22 0.22
C ALA A 28 19.98 -1.24 -0.06
N LEU A 29 19.67 0.00 -0.41
CA LEU A 29 20.67 1.05 -0.63
C LEU A 29 20.94 1.90 0.61
N ALA A 30 20.29 1.63 1.75
CA ALA A 30 20.36 2.42 2.98
C ALA A 30 20.20 3.94 2.71
N LEU A 31 19.18 4.31 1.94
CA LEU A 31 18.92 5.71 1.57
C LEU A 31 18.54 6.52 2.80
N SER A 32 19.10 7.73 2.92
CA SER A 32 18.63 8.71 3.90
C SER A 32 17.39 9.42 3.32
N VAL A 33 16.27 9.34 4.03
CA VAL A 33 14.99 9.98 3.66
C VAL A 33 14.68 11.13 4.61
N SER A 34 13.96 12.13 4.12
CA SER A 34 13.54 13.30 4.91
C SER A 34 12.64 12.91 6.10
N GLU A 35 12.68 13.68 7.19
CA GLU A 35 11.98 13.36 8.46
C GLU A 35 10.47 13.06 8.32
N GLY A 36 9.78 13.65 7.34
CA GLY A 36 8.36 13.39 7.06
C GLY A 36 8.06 12.11 6.26
N GLN A 37 9.08 11.37 5.81
CA GLN A 37 8.97 10.14 5.03
C GLN A 37 9.62 8.94 5.73
N VAL A 38 9.91 9.07 7.03
CA VAL A 38 10.58 8.04 7.83
C VAL A 38 9.58 6.94 8.18
N LEU A 39 9.39 6.01 7.25
CA LEU A 39 8.78 4.72 7.56
C LEU A 39 9.84 3.81 8.22
N PRO A 40 9.47 2.93 9.16
CA PRO A 40 10.37 1.91 9.70
C PRO A 40 11.01 1.05 8.61
N PRO A 41 12.11 0.35 8.92
CA PRO A 41 12.72 -0.59 7.99
C PRO A 41 11.73 -1.66 7.50
N VAL A 42 11.93 -2.16 6.29
CA VAL A 42 11.11 -3.23 5.74
C VAL A 42 11.23 -4.50 6.57
N GLU A 43 10.13 -5.23 6.65
CA GLU A 43 10.07 -6.55 7.24
C GLU A 43 9.52 -7.54 6.20
N PRO A 44 10.22 -8.65 5.92
CA PRO A 44 11.52 -9.08 6.44
C PRO A 44 12.65 -8.13 6.07
N GLN A 45 13.68 -8.07 6.93
CA GLN A 45 14.81 -7.17 6.74
C GLN A 45 15.54 -7.48 5.43
N VAL A 46 15.93 -6.43 4.70
CA VAL A 46 16.69 -6.52 3.45
C VAL A 46 18.17 -6.25 3.72
N PRO A 47 19.09 -7.09 3.23
CA PRO A 47 20.52 -6.82 3.32
C PRO A 47 20.91 -5.55 2.56
N VAL A 48 21.73 -4.70 3.17
CA VAL A 48 22.29 -3.53 2.50
C VAL A 48 23.32 -3.98 1.47
N HIS A 49 23.10 -3.62 0.21
CA HIS A 49 23.99 -3.94 -0.89
C HIS A 49 23.87 -2.86 -1.98
N VAL A 50 25.01 -2.29 -2.37
CA VAL A 50 25.10 -1.33 -3.49
C VAL A 50 25.79 -2.03 -4.67
N PRO A 51 25.03 -2.46 -5.69
CA PRO A 51 25.59 -3.09 -6.88
C PRO A 51 26.56 -2.17 -7.61
N ALA A 52 27.57 -2.75 -8.26
CA ALA A 52 28.47 -2.00 -9.13
C ALA A 52 27.68 -1.32 -10.25
N GLY A 53 27.97 -0.03 -10.49
CA GLY A 53 27.29 0.77 -11.51
C GLY A 53 26.04 1.53 -11.02
N ILE A 54 25.55 1.28 -9.80
CA ILE A 54 24.49 2.10 -9.20
C ILE A 54 25.10 3.35 -8.55
N ASP A 55 24.69 4.51 -9.05
CA ASP A 55 24.91 5.79 -8.36
C ASP A 55 23.90 5.94 -7.21
N ARG A 56 24.29 5.48 -6.02
CA ARG A 56 23.46 5.57 -4.80
C ARG A 56 23.06 7.02 -4.48
N ALA A 57 23.94 7.99 -4.69
CA ALA A 57 23.64 9.38 -4.35
C ALA A 57 22.57 9.96 -5.27
N ALA A 58 22.65 9.66 -6.58
CA ALA A 58 21.61 10.03 -7.52
C ALA A 58 20.28 9.31 -7.24
N VAL A 59 20.31 8.03 -6.85
CA VAL A 59 19.09 7.31 -6.42
C VAL A 59 18.47 8.00 -5.20
N GLN A 60 19.27 8.34 -4.18
CA GLN A 60 18.78 9.02 -2.99
C GLN A 60 18.10 10.35 -3.32
N ALA A 61 18.71 11.15 -4.20
CA ALA A 61 18.16 12.43 -4.62
C ALA A 61 16.83 12.31 -5.39
N GLN A 62 16.63 11.21 -6.14
CA GLN A 62 15.44 10.97 -6.95
C GLN A 62 14.32 10.25 -6.20
N TRP A 63 14.68 9.44 -5.19
CA TRP A 63 13.73 8.54 -4.53
C TRP A 63 12.60 9.28 -3.81
N ALA A 64 12.91 10.39 -3.14
CA ALA A 64 11.93 11.13 -2.33
C ALA A 64 10.79 11.72 -3.18
N ASP A 65 11.13 12.37 -4.30
CA ASP A 65 10.14 12.94 -5.22
C ASP A 65 9.35 11.82 -5.91
N TRP A 66 10.04 10.75 -6.33
CA TRP A 66 9.39 9.60 -6.94
C TRP A 66 8.42 8.89 -5.99
N TRP A 67 8.74 8.77 -4.71
CA TRP A 67 7.85 8.21 -3.68
C TRP A 67 6.57 9.03 -3.52
N VAL A 68 6.68 10.37 -3.51
CA VAL A 68 5.52 11.27 -3.45
C VAL A 68 4.65 11.11 -4.70
N ASP A 69 5.27 11.11 -5.88
CA ASP A 69 4.56 10.91 -7.15
C ASP A 69 3.86 9.55 -7.20
N LEU A 70 4.49 8.50 -6.68
CA LEU A 70 3.92 7.15 -6.61
C LEU A 70 2.68 7.10 -5.71
N LEU A 71 2.75 7.68 -4.51
CA LEU A 71 1.60 7.75 -3.61
C LEU A 71 0.45 8.53 -4.22
N ALA A 72 0.75 9.66 -4.88
CA ALA A 72 -0.23 10.47 -5.59
C ALA A 72 -0.87 9.70 -6.75
N PHE A 73 -0.09 8.95 -7.54
CA PHE A 73 -0.60 8.08 -8.59
C PHE A 73 -1.56 7.01 -8.05
N LEU A 74 -1.16 6.30 -6.99
CA LEU A 74 -1.96 5.22 -6.41
C LEU A 74 -3.27 5.73 -5.81
N ARG A 75 -3.26 6.91 -5.19
CA ARG A 75 -4.49 7.58 -4.72
C ARG A 75 -5.50 7.80 -5.86
N ASN A 76 -4.99 8.15 -7.03
CA ASN A 76 -5.83 8.57 -8.15
C ASN A 76 -6.21 7.43 -9.11
N ARG A 77 -5.52 6.28 -9.06
CA ARG A 77 -5.73 5.12 -9.96
C ARG A 77 -7.14 4.56 -9.90
N GLU A 78 -7.77 4.59 -8.73
CA GLU A 78 -9.11 4.02 -8.52
C GLU A 78 -10.26 5.01 -8.79
N ASP A 79 -9.99 6.15 -9.45
CA ASP A 79 -11.06 7.04 -9.89
C ASP A 79 -11.71 6.53 -11.18
N PRO A 80 -12.95 6.00 -11.15
CA PRO A 80 -13.61 5.49 -12.35
C PRO A 80 -14.13 6.61 -13.24
N ASP A 81 -14.05 7.88 -12.82
CA ASP A 81 -14.42 9.00 -13.69
C ASP A 81 -13.23 9.37 -14.58
N PRO A 82 -13.23 9.00 -15.88
CA PRO A 82 -12.16 9.37 -16.79
C PRO A 82 -12.03 10.89 -16.98
N ARG A 83 -13.05 11.68 -16.62
CA ARG A 83 -13.04 13.14 -16.69
C ARG A 83 -12.54 13.81 -15.41
N SER A 84 -12.31 13.04 -14.35
CA SER A 84 -11.75 13.56 -13.11
C SER A 84 -10.38 14.20 -13.39
N PRO A 85 -10.07 15.40 -12.87
CA PRO A 85 -8.72 15.96 -12.93
C PRO A 85 -7.66 15.01 -12.36
N ARG A 86 -8.08 14.07 -11.49
CA ARG A 86 -7.24 13.03 -10.89
C ARG A 86 -6.85 11.92 -11.86
N SER A 87 -7.60 11.67 -12.93
CA SER A 87 -7.23 10.67 -13.96
C SER A 87 -5.99 11.08 -14.77
N ARG A 88 -5.57 12.35 -14.68
CA ARG A 88 -4.38 12.89 -15.37
C ARG A 88 -3.06 12.45 -14.76
N TYR A 89 -3.06 11.87 -13.57
CA TYR A 89 -1.85 11.34 -12.97
C TYR A 89 -1.56 9.99 -13.62
N GLY A 90 -0.69 10.03 -14.63
CA GLY A 90 -0.07 8.82 -15.18
C GLY A 90 0.87 8.19 -14.15
N ARG A 91 1.25 6.93 -14.40
CA ARG A 91 2.30 6.26 -13.62
C ARG A 91 3.56 7.16 -13.62
N PRO A 92 4.22 7.36 -12.47
CA PRO A 92 5.40 8.24 -12.40
C PRO A 92 6.42 7.86 -13.46
N ALA A 93 6.67 8.78 -14.39
CA ALA A 93 7.57 8.54 -15.50
C ALA A 93 9.00 8.84 -15.08
N LEU A 94 9.80 7.80 -14.91
CA LEU A 94 11.24 7.96 -14.71
C LEU A 94 11.92 8.16 -16.05
N ALA A 95 12.72 9.23 -16.16
CA ALA A 95 13.52 9.53 -17.33
C ALA A 95 14.37 8.32 -17.74
N GLN A 96 14.50 8.10 -19.05
CA GLN A 96 15.33 7.02 -19.57
C GLN A 96 16.79 7.23 -19.11
N GLY A 97 17.40 6.18 -18.57
CA GLY A 97 18.76 6.23 -18.04
C GLY A 97 18.90 6.87 -16.64
N SER A 98 17.82 7.36 -16.02
CA SER A 98 17.87 7.84 -14.64
C SER A 98 18.35 6.75 -13.66
N ALA A 99 19.09 7.16 -12.63
CA ALA A 99 19.62 6.26 -11.60
C ALA A 99 18.49 5.50 -10.89
N MET A 100 17.36 6.15 -10.62
CA MET A 100 16.18 5.50 -10.03
C MET A 100 15.60 4.42 -10.94
N ARG A 101 15.56 4.64 -12.27
CA ARG A 101 15.09 3.61 -13.21
C ARG A 101 16.02 2.40 -13.24
N GLN A 102 17.32 2.62 -13.24
CA GLN A 102 18.31 1.54 -13.15
C GLN A 102 18.15 0.74 -11.85
N ALA A 103 17.90 1.42 -10.73
CA ALA A 103 17.62 0.77 -9.45
C ALA A 103 16.34 -0.08 -9.52
N LEU A 104 15.26 0.40 -10.14
CA LEU A 104 14.05 -0.41 -10.36
C LEU A 104 14.31 -1.66 -11.20
N ASP A 105 15.07 -1.53 -12.28
CA ASP A 105 15.37 -2.65 -13.18
C ASP A 105 16.20 -3.74 -12.45
N ILE A 106 17.13 -3.33 -11.59
CA ILE A 106 17.99 -4.25 -10.82
C ILE A 106 17.23 -4.85 -9.62
N PHE A 107 16.55 -4.03 -8.82
CA PHE A 107 15.97 -4.48 -7.56
C PHE A 107 14.53 -4.97 -7.69
N GLY A 108 13.79 -4.60 -8.74
CA GLY A 108 12.39 -4.99 -8.93
C GLY A 108 12.15 -6.50 -8.81
N PRO A 109 12.88 -7.35 -9.55
CA PRO A 109 12.76 -8.81 -9.42
C PRO A 109 13.15 -9.34 -8.04
N ALA A 110 14.13 -8.72 -7.37
CA ALA A 110 14.56 -9.12 -6.03
C ALA A 110 13.49 -8.76 -4.98
N ALA A 111 12.92 -7.56 -5.04
CA ALA A 111 11.84 -7.10 -4.18
C ALA A 111 10.59 -7.97 -4.34
N ALA A 112 10.18 -8.27 -5.58
CA ALA A 112 9.03 -9.12 -5.84
C ALA A 112 9.18 -10.51 -5.19
N ARG A 113 10.36 -11.12 -5.31
CA ARG A 113 10.66 -12.41 -4.65
C ARG A 113 10.72 -12.28 -3.13
N HIS A 114 11.33 -11.22 -2.62
CA HIS A 114 11.47 -10.96 -1.19
C HIS A 114 10.11 -10.91 -0.50
N PHE A 115 9.19 -10.11 -1.02
CA PHE A 115 7.86 -9.98 -0.43
C PHE A 115 6.93 -11.13 -0.79
N ALA A 116 7.04 -11.76 -1.96
CA ALA A 116 6.29 -12.99 -2.24
C ALA A 116 6.60 -14.09 -1.21
N ASN A 117 7.87 -14.25 -0.84
CA ASN A 117 8.29 -15.22 0.18
C ASN A 117 7.85 -14.81 1.58
N ALA A 118 7.96 -13.52 1.92
CA ALA A 118 7.56 -12.97 3.21
C ALA A 118 6.06 -13.10 3.49
N ARG A 119 5.26 -12.87 2.44
CA ARG A 119 3.81 -12.98 2.49
C ARG A 119 3.33 -14.43 2.56
N GLY A 120 4.23 -15.38 2.31
CA GLY A 120 4.10 -16.80 2.56
C GLY A 120 3.21 -17.56 1.57
N PRO A 121 3.45 -18.85 1.33
CA PRO A 121 2.48 -19.72 0.67
C PRO A 121 1.41 -20.03 1.72
N ALA A 122 0.33 -19.24 1.80
CA ALA A 122 -0.76 -19.73 2.63
C ALA A 122 -1.27 -21.04 2.02
N LEU A 123 -1.19 -22.11 2.82
CA LEU A 123 -1.62 -23.46 2.49
C LEU A 123 -0.98 -24.06 1.23
N ARG A 124 0.27 -24.53 1.30
CA ARG A 124 0.56 -25.82 0.64
C ARG A 124 -0.11 -26.91 1.49
N GLY A 125 -1.43 -27.04 1.36
CA GLY A 125 -2.08 -28.28 1.73
C GLY A 125 -1.35 -29.40 0.99
N ALA A 126 -0.98 -30.47 1.69
CA ALA A 126 -0.40 -31.64 1.06
C ALA A 126 -1.41 -32.19 0.03
N GLY A 127 -1.32 -31.78 -1.24
CA GLY A 127 -2.14 -32.36 -2.32
C GLY A 127 -2.61 -31.48 -3.48
N GLU A 128 -2.44 -30.15 -3.50
CA GLU A 128 -2.94 -29.34 -4.65
C GLU A 128 -1.90 -29.15 -5.78
N PRO A 129 -2.32 -29.32 -7.06
CA PRO A 129 -1.43 -29.23 -8.21
C PRO A 129 -0.95 -27.79 -8.45
N SER A 130 0.33 -27.66 -8.81
CA SER A 130 1.08 -26.39 -8.95
C SER A 130 0.68 -25.48 -10.13
N GLY A 131 -0.61 -25.40 -10.48
CA GLY A 131 -1.10 -24.63 -11.62
C GLY A 131 -1.77 -23.28 -11.28
N GLY A 132 -1.89 -22.91 -10.00
CA GLY A 132 -2.58 -21.67 -9.57
C GLY A 132 -1.63 -20.50 -9.27
N THR A 133 -2.08 -19.28 -9.57
CA THR A 133 -1.41 -17.96 -9.42
C THR A 133 -0.62 -17.81 -8.10
N PRO A 134 0.57 -17.17 -8.09
CA PRO A 134 1.56 -17.29 -7.01
C PRO A 134 1.33 -16.33 -5.82
N TRP A 135 0.08 -16.02 -5.49
CA TRP A 135 -0.24 -15.04 -4.45
C TRP A 135 -0.71 -15.72 -3.16
N ALA A 136 -0.19 -15.24 -2.03
CA ALA A 136 -0.42 -15.76 -0.68
C ALA A 136 -1.90 -15.68 -0.21
N PRO A 137 -2.59 -16.81 0.06
CA PRO A 137 -3.97 -16.80 0.60
C PRO A 137 -4.21 -16.04 1.92
N GLY A 138 -3.18 -15.74 2.72
CA GLY A 138 -3.31 -14.96 3.96
C GLY A 138 -3.66 -13.47 3.70
N PHE A 139 -3.16 -12.91 2.61
CA PHE A 139 -3.41 -11.52 2.22
C PHE A 139 -4.83 -11.32 1.72
N TYR A 140 -5.34 -12.21 0.85
CA TYR A 140 -6.71 -12.09 0.34
C TYR A 140 -7.76 -12.23 1.45
N ARG A 141 -7.54 -13.11 2.43
CA ARG A 141 -8.45 -13.24 3.56
C ARG A 141 -8.49 -11.95 4.39
N ARG A 142 -7.34 -11.32 4.62
CA ARG A 142 -7.24 -10.04 5.36
C ARG A 142 -7.89 -8.90 4.61
N GLN A 143 -7.70 -8.81 3.29
CA GLN A 143 -8.32 -7.80 2.44
C GLN A 143 -9.85 -7.86 2.51
N ILE A 144 -10.43 -9.07 2.46
CA ILE A 144 -11.88 -9.27 2.56
C ILE A 144 -12.39 -8.89 3.96
N VAL A 145 -11.74 -9.39 5.02
CA VAL A 145 -12.14 -9.13 6.41
C VAL A 145 -12.02 -7.64 6.76
N ALA A 146 -10.94 -6.98 6.32
CA ALA A 146 -10.74 -5.55 6.54
C ALA A 146 -11.78 -4.71 5.78
N GLY A 147 -12.12 -5.08 4.54
CA GLY A 147 -13.18 -4.44 3.76
C GLY A 147 -14.56 -4.55 4.42
N GLU A 148 -14.91 -5.72 4.94
CA GLU A 148 -16.16 -5.92 5.69
C GLU A 148 -16.20 -5.12 6.99
N ARG A 149 -15.09 -5.10 7.74
CA ARG A 149 -14.98 -4.35 8.99
C ARG A 149 -15.07 -2.84 8.76
N LEU A 150 -14.42 -2.33 7.71
CA LEU A 150 -14.55 -0.93 7.27
C LEU A 150 -16.01 -0.55 7.06
N GLY A 151 -16.77 -1.37 6.32
CA GLY A 151 -18.18 -1.11 6.09
C GLY A 151 -19.03 -1.14 7.35
N GLN A 152 -18.66 -1.95 8.35
CA GLN A 152 -19.32 -1.94 9.65
C GLN A 152 -19.02 -0.65 10.42
N LEU A 153 -17.77 -0.20 10.45
CA LEU A 153 -17.39 1.03 11.16
C LEU A 153 -18.09 2.27 10.59
N VAL A 154 -18.25 2.35 9.26
CA VAL A 154 -19.01 3.45 8.65
C VAL A 154 -20.48 3.42 9.10
N ARG A 155 -21.12 2.24 9.10
CA ARG A 155 -22.51 2.12 9.59
C ARG A 155 -22.64 2.48 11.06
N GLU A 156 -21.68 2.10 11.91
CA GLU A 156 -21.65 2.51 13.31
C GLU A 156 -21.54 4.03 13.46
N ALA A 157 -20.73 4.68 12.63
CA ALA A 157 -20.60 6.13 12.59
C ALA A 157 -21.90 6.83 12.13
N GLU A 158 -22.56 6.30 11.09
CA GLU A 158 -23.86 6.82 10.60
C GLU A 158 -24.94 6.75 11.69
N VAL A 159 -25.03 5.63 12.42
CA VAL A 159 -25.96 5.47 13.54
C VAL A 159 -25.67 6.51 14.63
N ARG A 160 -24.39 6.72 14.97
CA ARG A 160 -23.99 7.68 15.99
C ARG A 160 -24.27 9.14 15.59
N LEU A 161 -24.11 9.47 14.32
CA LEU A 161 -24.38 10.81 13.78
C LEU A 161 -25.87 11.06 13.48
N GLY A 162 -26.69 10.01 13.44
CA GLY A 162 -28.12 10.11 13.10
C GLY A 162 -28.38 10.50 11.63
N ARG A 163 -27.37 10.38 10.77
CA ARG A 163 -27.45 10.67 9.32
C ARG A 163 -26.55 9.73 8.54
N ARG A 164 -26.80 9.59 7.24
CA ARG A 164 -25.89 8.88 6.34
C ARG A 164 -24.58 9.65 6.16
N ALA A 165 -23.51 8.91 5.92
CA ALA A 165 -22.20 9.46 5.61
C ALA A 165 -22.25 10.18 4.27
N TYR A 166 -21.55 11.32 4.20
CA TYR A 166 -21.32 11.98 2.91
C TYR A 166 -20.52 11.06 1.97
N PRO A 167 -20.59 11.27 0.65
CA PRO A 167 -19.76 10.51 -0.27
C PRO A 167 -18.27 10.75 -0.02
N PHE A 168 -17.54 9.69 0.35
CA PHE A 168 -16.09 9.72 0.50
C PHE A 168 -15.42 8.49 -0.09
N ARG A 169 -14.10 8.56 -0.22
CA ARG A 169 -13.26 7.42 -0.58
C ARG A 169 -12.19 7.23 0.48
N LEU A 170 -11.80 5.98 0.68
CA LEU A 170 -10.68 5.64 1.54
C LEU A 170 -9.90 4.50 0.88
N ASN A 171 -8.62 4.73 0.59
CA ASN A 171 -7.71 3.72 0.07
C ASN A 171 -6.70 3.36 1.17
N VAL A 172 -6.77 2.12 1.65
CA VAL A 172 -5.84 1.58 2.63
C VAL A 172 -4.83 0.67 1.93
N ILE A 173 -3.55 1.02 2.02
CA ILE A 173 -2.46 0.28 1.41
C ILE A 173 -1.65 -0.39 2.52
N GLU A 174 -1.64 -1.72 2.51
CA GLU A 174 -0.83 -2.51 3.42
C GLU A 174 0.65 -2.51 2.98
N ILE A 175 1.56 -2.22 3.91
CA ILE A 175 3.01 -2.14 3.67
C ILE A 175 3.79 -3.08 4.60
N SER A 176 4.86 -3.66 4.07
CA SER A 176 5.67 -4.67 4.76
C SER A 176 6.83 -4.01 5.53
N VAL A 177 6.52 -3.29 6.60
CA VAL A 177 7.51 -2.60 7.46
C VAL A 177 7.43 -3.10 8.90
N ALA A 178 8.55 -2.94 9.62
CA ALA A 178 8.65 -3.32 11.02
C ALA A 178 7.78 -2.44 11.92
N GLY A 179 7.23 -3.05 12.97
CA GLY A 179 6.41 -2.38 13.96
C GLY A 179 4.93 -2.26 13.57
N SER A 180 4.10 -1.87 14.54
CA SER A 180 2.67 -1.60 14.35
C SER A 180 2.49 -0.10 14.12
N ILE A 181 2.50 0.30 12.85
CA ILE A 181 2.38 1.70 12.44
C ILE A 181 1.29 1.89 11.38
N TRP A 182 0.82 3.14 11.29
CA TRP A 182 0.05 3.66 10.19
C TRP A 182 0.53 5.07 9.85
N LEU A 183 0.30 5.50 8.61
CA LEU A 183 0.61 6.84 8.15
C LEU A 183 -0.48 7.32 7.20
N ARG A 184 -1.06 8.48 7.47
CA ARG A 184 -2.00 9.12 6.55
C ARG A 184 -1.22 9.94 5.53
N THR A 185 -1.27 9.52 4.26
CA THR A 185 -0.56 10.18 3.16
C THR A 185 -1.45 11.18 2.41
N ALA A 186 -2.77 11.05 2.55
CA ALA A 186 -3.77 12.01 2.12
C ALA A 186 -5.07 11.82 2.93
N ASP A 187 -6.03 12.74 2.80
CA ASP A 187 -7.32 12.63 3.49
C ASP A 187 -8.02 11.27 3.23
N ASP A 188 -7.88 10.76 2.01
CA ASP A 188 -8.47 9.52 1.51
C ASP A 188 -7.45 8.38 1.31
N GLN A 189 -6.22 8.49 1.80
CA GLN A 189 -5.18 7.47 1.63
C GLN A 189 -4.41 7.18 2.92
N LEU A 190 -4.34 5.91 3.29
CA LEU A 190 -3.72 5.42 4.51
C LEU A 190 -2.72 4.30 4.19
N LEU A 191 -1.49 4.42 4.69
CA LEU A 191 -0.55 3.30 4.73
C LEU A 191 -0.68 2.59 6.08
N VAL A 192 -0.74 1.26 6.07
CA VAL A 192 -0.87 0.43 7.27
C VAL A 192 0.18 -0.66 7.23
N SER A 193 0.99 -0.80 8.29
CA SER A 193 1.92 -1.93 8.39
C SER A 193 1.18 -3.26 8.48
N SER A 194 1.75 -4.33 7.92
CA SER A 194 1.19 -5.69 8.04
C SER A 194 0.98 -6.12 9.51
N ARG A 195 1.86 -5.72 10.43
CA ARG A 195 1.69 -6.01 11.87
C ARG A 195 0.48 -5.31 12.48
N LEU A 196 0.23 -4.04 12.12
CA LEU A 196 -0.98 -3.35 12.55
C LEU A 196 -2.23 -3.98 11.91
N ALA A 197 -2.14 -4.41 10.65
CA ALA A 197 -3.24 -5.09 9.98
C ALA A 197 -3.61 -6.43 10.66
N GLU A 198 -2.64 -7.08 11.33
CA GLU A 198 -2.86 -8.29 12.12
C GLU A 198 -3.40 -7.99 13.53
N ASP A 199 -3.17 -6.79 14.06
CA ASP A 199 -3.73 -6.30 15.32
C ASP A 199 -5.16 -5.77 15.09
N GLY A 200 -6.14 -6.68 15.09
CA GLY A 200 -7.55 -6.34 14.86
C GLY A 200 -8.07 -5.16 15.69
N PRO A 201 -7.93 -5.17 17.04
CA PRO A 201 -8.33 -4.05 17.89
C PRO A 201 -7.59 -2.75 17.59
N GLY A 202 -6.27 -2.81 17.38
CA GLY A 202 -5.46 -1.63 17.05
C GLY A 202 -5.85 -1.02 15.70
N LEU A 203 -5.99 -1.86 14.67
CA LEU A 203 -6.45 -1.44 13.35
C LEU A 203 -7.83 -0.79 13.42
N GLU A 204 -8.76 -1.41 14.15
CA GLU A 204 -10.11 -0.88 14.31
C GLU A 204 -10.13 0.51 14.94
N ALA A 205 -9.32 0.73 15.98
CA ALA A 205 -9.22 2.03 16.64
C ALA A 205 -8.73 3.12 15.66
N VAL A 206 -7.73 2.79 14.84
CA VAL A 206 -7.21 3.70 13.79
C VAL A 206 -8.26 3.99 12.74
N LEU A 207 -8.89 2.94 12.18
CA LEU A 207 -9.90 3.09 11.14
C LEU A 207 -11.12 3.87 11.62
N ARG A 208 -11.55 3.66 12.88
CA ARG A 208 -12.63 4.43 13.47
C ARG A 208 -12.28 5.92 13.52
N GLY A 209 -11.08 6.28 13.98
CA GLY A 209 -10.63 7.68 14.00
C GLY A 209 -10.64 8.32 12.60
N VAL A 210 -10.12 7.61 11.59
CA VAL A 210 -10.10 8.10 10.20
C VAL A 210 -11.52 8.23 9.64
N ILE A 211 -12.40 7.26 9.88
CA ILE A 211 -13.78 7.30 9.41
C ILE A 211 -14.52 8.47 10.04
N ASP A 212 -14.35 8.71 11.34
CA ASP A 212 -15.03 9.78 12.07
C ASP A 212 -14.71 11.17 11.50
N GLU A 213 -13.53 11.35 10.91
CA GLU A 213 -13.14 12.59 10.22
C GLU A 213 -13.72 12.71 8.79
N LEU A 214 -14.13 11.60 8.19
CA LEU A 214 -14.62 11.53 6.80
C LEU A 214 -16.15 11.59 6.67
N VAL A 215 -16.91 11.31 7.74
CA VAL A 215 -18.38 11.12 7.70
C VAL A 215 -19.24 12.34 7.99
#